data_AF-A0A561WFE5-F1
#
_entry.id   AF-A0A561WFE5-F1
#
_cell.length_a   1.000
_cell.length_b   1.000
_cell.length_c   1.000
_cell.angle_alpha   90.00
_cell.angle_beta   90.00
_cell.angle_gamma   90.00
#
_symmetry.space_group_name_H-M   'P 1'
#
loop_
_entity.id
_entity.type
_entity.pdbx_description
1 polymer ?
#
loop_
_entity_poly.entity_id
_entity_poly.type
_entity_poly.pdbx_seq_one_letter_code
_entity_poly.pdbx_strand_id
1 'polypeptide(L)'
;MTFSQLPVPRLGPHANRPRAYPPGRPPHLPIRPLWVCRGCGLPWPCAEARLLLKIEYADHPVELAIYLSGLYHEATHDLFRLNPHDGPTPRELFARFVAWGPYRRPIVEPSEDDR
;
A
#
# COMPACT_ATOMS: atom_id res chain seq x y z
N MET A 1 -24.41 -22.20 -41.11
CA MET A 1 -24.32 -20.82 -40.58
C MET A 1 -22.87 -20.59 -40.18
N THR A 2 -22.13 -19.80 -40.96
CA THR A 2 -20.69 -19.59 -40.78
C THR A 2 -20.49 -18.34 -39.93
N PHE A 3 -19.99 -18.49 -38.70
CA PHE A 3 -19.62 -17.34 -37.88
C PHE A 3 -18.28 -16.79 -38.37
N SER A 4 -18.29 -15.58 -38.93
CA SER A 4 -17.07 -14.84 -39.25
C SER A 4 -16.31 -14.56 -37.95
N GLN A 5 -15.19 -15.23 -37.79
CA GLN A 5 -14.29 -15.01 -36.66
C GLN A 5 -13.66 -13.61 -36.80
N LEU A 6 -14.06 -12.68 -35.92
CA LEU A 6 -13.47 -11.35 -35.88
C LEU A 6 -12.01 -11.43 -35.41
N PRO A 7 -11.10 -10.62 -35.97
CA PRO A 7 -9.70 -10.60 -35.54
C PRO A 7 -9.60 -10.11 -34.10
N VAL A 8 -8.87 -10.85 -33.26
CA VAL A 8 -8.63 -10.47 -31.86
C VAL A 8 -7.69 -9.25 -31.86
N PRO A 9 -8.06 -8.12 -31.23
CA PRO A 9 -7.14 -7.01 -31.06
C PRO A 9 -5.88 -7.49 -30.35
N ARG A 10 -4.69 -7.05 -30.81
CA ARG A 10 -3.46 -7.32 -30.07
C ARG A 10 -3.61 -6.71 -28.69
N LEU A 11 -3.33 -7.49 -27.64
CA LEU A 11 -3.26 -6.96 -26.29
C LEU A 11 -2.28 -5.78 -26.29
N GLY A 12 -2.76 -4.61 -25.88
CA GLY A 12 -1.89 -3.47 -25.62
C GLY A 12 -0.90 -3.78 -24.49
N PRO A 13 0.10 -2.91 -24.26
CA PRO A 13 1.00 -3.04 -23.12
C PRO A 13 0.18 -3.21 -21.84
N HIS A 14 0.49 -4.22 -21.03
CA HIS A 14 -0.16 -4.37 -19.74
C HIS A 14 0.05 -3.09 -18.92
N ALA A 15 -1.04 -2.53 -18.37
CA ALA A 15 -0.93 -1.49 -17.36
C ALA A 15 0.06 -1.98 -16.30
N ASN A 16 1.20 -1.29 -16.15
CA ASN A 16 2.29 -1.77 -15.32
C ASN A 16 1.93 -1.71 -13.81
N ARG A 17 0.81 -1.08 -13.48
CA ARG A 17 0.42 -0.76 -12.11
C ARG A 17 -1.11 -0.81 -11.93
N PRO A 18 -1.58 -1.26 -10.77
CA PRO A 18 -0.84 -1.97 -9.72
C PRO A 18 -0.67 -3.46 -10.07
N ARG A 19 0.58 -3.95 -10.16
CA ARG A 19 0.85 -5.38 -10.37
C ARG A 19 0.47 -6.18 -9.13
N ALA A 20 -0.26 -7.28 -9.34
CA ALA A 20 -0.32 -8.35 -8.36
C ALA A 20 1.06 -9.01 -8.26
N TYR A 21 1.60 -9.06 -7.05
CA TYR A 21 2.77 -9.89 -6.74
C TYR A 21 2.42 -10.80 -5.56
N PRO A 22 2.65 -12.12 -5.67
CA PRO A 22 3.02 -12.85 -6.89
C PRO A 22 1.90 -12.85 -7.96
N PRO A 23 2.23 -13.07 -9.25
CA PRO A 23 1.23 -13.11 -10.32
C PRO A 23 0.19 -14.22 -10.07
N GLY A 24 -1.08 -13.93 -10.42
CA GLY A 24 -2.19 -14.87 -10.21
C GLY A 24 -2.84 -14.80 -8.83
N ARG A 25 -2.38 -13.91 -7.94
CA ARG A 25 -3.06 -13.60 -6.66
C ARG A 25 -3.73 -12.22 -6.70
N PRO A 26 -4.73 -11.95 -5.85
CA PRO A 26 -5.27 -10.60 -5.73
C PRO A 26 -4.17 -9.64 -5.26
N PRO A 27 -4.08 -8.42 -5.84
CA PRO A 27 -3.05 -7.47 -5.46
C PRO A 27 -3.28 -6.97 -4.02
N HIS A 28 -2.20 -6.64 -3.33
CA HIS A 28 -2.22 -6.15 -1.95
C HIS A 28 -2.63 -4.66 -1.86
N LEU A 29 -3.83 -4.37 -2.38
CA LEU A 29 -4.42 -3.03 -2.44
C LEU A 29 -5.39 -2.77 -1.26
N PRO A 30 -5.59 -1.50 -0.88
CA PRO A 30 -6.55 -1.15 0.17
C PRO A 30 -7.99 -1.35 -0.30
N ILE A 31 -8.83 -1.90 0.57
CA ILE A 31 -10.29 -1.88 0.45
C ILE A 31 -10.80 -0.81 1.41
N ARG A 32 -11.35 0.26 0.85
CA ARG A 32 -12.03 1.32 1.62
C ARG A 32 -13.51 1.00 1.79
N PRO A 33 -14.17 1.47 2.86
CA PRO A 33 -13.64 2.31 3.95
C PRO A 33 -13.01 1.51 5.10
N LEU A 34 -12.93 0.18 5.02
CA LEU A 34 -12.41 -0.65 6.13
C LEU A 34 -10.87 -0.61 6.26
N TRP A 35 -10.18 -0.14 5.22
CA TRP A 35 -8.73 -0.13 5.09
C TRP A 35 -8.09 -1.51 5.33
N VAL A 36 -8.74 -2.57 4.85
CA VAL A 36 -8.19 -3.94 4.85
C VAL A 36 -7.55 -4.26 3.51
N CYS A 37 -6.60 -5.20 3.51
CA CYS A 37 -5.88 -5.59 2.32
C CYS A 37 -6.71 -6.57 1.49
N ARG A 38 -6.89 -6.30 0.19
CA ARG A 38 -7.57 -7.23 -0.73
C ARG A 38 -6.86 -8.57 -0.88
N GLY A 39 -5.52 -8.58 -0.82
CA GLY A 39 -4.71 -9.79 -1.01
C GLY A 39 -4.77 -10.76 0.16
N CYS A 40 -4.78 -10.26 1.40
CA CYS A 40 -4.63 -11.10 2.60
C CYS A 40 -5.63 -10.82 3.73
N GLY A 41 -6.55 -9.86 3.58
CA GLY A 41 -7.54 -9.50 4.60
C GLY A 41 -6.99 -8.74 5.82
N LEU A 42 -5.66 -8.67 5.99
CA LEU A 42 -5.02 -7.96 7.10
C LEU A 42 -5.18 -6.44 6.98
N PRO A 43 -4.99 -5.69 8.09
CA PRO A 43 -4.96 -4.23 8.07
C PRO A 43 -3.99 -3.70 7.01
N TRP A 44 -4.50 -2.94 6.04
CA TRP A 44 -3.69 -2.30 5.00
C TRP A 44 -3.05 -1.00 5.55
N PRO A 45 -1.76 -0.69 5.32
CA PRO A 45 -0.80 -1.45 4.54
C PRO A 45 -0.30 -2.70 5.29
N CYS A 46 -0.54 -3.87 4.70
CA CYS A 46 -0.01 -5.14 5.19
C CYS A 46 1.48 -5.27 4.82
N ALA A 47 2.21 -6.23 5.41
CA ALA A 47 3.66 -6.40 5.19
C ALA A 47 4.04 -6.44 3.70
N GLU A 48 3.32 -7.22 2.89
CA GLU A 48 3.56 -7.33 1.45
C GLU A 48 3.30 -5.99 0.72
N ALA A 49 2.21 -5.29 1.07
CA ALA A 49 1.93 -3.97 0.50
C ALA A 49 3.05 -2.97 0.81
N ARG A 50 3.61 -3.00 2.04
CA ARG A 50 4.72 -2.13 2.43
C ARG A 50 5.97 -2.42 1.60
N LEU A 51 6.29 -3.71 1.40
CA LEU A 51 7.41 -4.13 0.59
C LEU A 51 7.25 -3.69 -0.86
N LEU A 52 6.09 -3.97 -1.47
CA LEU A 52 5.81 -3.62 -2.85
C LEU A 52 5.83 -2.10 -3.08
N LEU A 53 5.29 -1.31 -2.15
CA LEU A 53 5.37 0.15 -2.21
C LEU A 53 6.81 0.67 -2.11
N LYS A 54 7.65 0.05 -1.27
CA LYS A 54 9.08 0.43 -1.21
C LYS A 54 9.82 0.10 -2.49
N ILE A 55 9.51 -1.04 -3.12
CA ILE A 55 10.10 -1.43 -4.41
C ILE A 55 9.63 -0.48 -5.50
N GLU A 56 8.33 -0.17 -5.55
CA GLU A 56 7.75 0.70 -6.59
C GLU A 56 8.30 2.13 -6.54
N TYR A 57 8.58 2.65 -5.34
CA TYR A 57 9.08 4.00 -5.11
C TYR A 57 10.54 4.03 -4.68
N ALA A 58 11.34 3.01 -5.01
CA ALA A 58 12.74 2.92 -4.59
C ALA A 58 13.55 4.18 -4.98
N ASP A 59 13.30 4.71 -6.17
CA ASP A 59 13.96 5.93 -6.69
C ASP A 59 13.23 7.23 -6.31
N HIS A 60 12.04 7.14 -5.70
CA HIS A 60 11.16 8.28 -5.40
C HIS A 60 10.62 8.26 -3.95
N PRO A 61 11.51 8.27 -2.93
CA PRO A 61 11.09 8.15 -1.53
C PRO A 61 10.22 9.31 -1.03
N VAL A 62 10.39 10.53 -1.56
CA VAL A 62 9.54 11.70 -1.25
C VAL A 62 8.11 11.43 -1.69
N GLU A 63 7.92 10.93 -2.91
CA GLU A 63 6.60 10.63 -3.46
C GLU A 63 5.89 9.54 -2.64
N LEU A 64 6.63 8.52 -2.20
CA LEU A 64 6.09 7.50 -1.30
C LEU A 64 5.60 8.11 0.02
N ALA A 65 6.38 9.00 0.62
CA ALA A 65 5.99 9.65 1.87
C ALA A 65 4.74 10.53 1.71
N ILE A 66 4.64 11.28 0.61
CA ILE A 66 3.46 12.09 0.28
C ILE A 66 2.24 11.19 0.06
N TYR A 67 2.39 10.12 -0.73
CA TYR A 67 1.33 9.15 -1.01
C TYR A 67 0.80 8.50 0.27
N LEU A 68 1.69 8.01 1.13
CA LEU A 68 1.32 7.40 2.42
C LEU A 68 0.65 8.39 3.37
N SER A 69 1.05 9.67 3.34
CA SER A 69 0.45 10.73 4.15
C SER A 69 -0.98 11.05 3.70
N GLY A 70 -1.23 11.07 2.39
CA GLY A 70 -2.59 11.21 1.83
C GLY A 70 -3.49 10.06 2.28
N LEU A 71 -3.01 8.81 2.14
CA LEU A 71 -3.76 7.64 2.59
C LEU A 71 -3.99 7.60 4.09
N TYR A 72 -3.02 8.05 4.90
CA TYR A 72 -3.21 8.22 6.34
C TYR A 72 -4.39 9.16 6.65
N HIS A 73 -4.47 10.30 5.95
CA HIS A 73 -5.55 11.27 6.14
C HIS A 73 -6.92 10.67 5.76
N GLU A 74 -7.00 10.01 4.61
CA GLU A 74 -8.22 9.34 4.16
C GLU A 74 -8.62 8.20 5.10
N ALA A 75 -7.66 7.41 5.61
CA ALA A 75 -7.91 6.32 6.54
C ALA A 75 -8.39 6.79 7.90
N THR A 76 -7.81 7.88 8.39
CA THR A 76 -8.26 8.57 9.60
C THR A 76 -9.73 8.90 9.46
N HIS A 77 -10.09 9.62 8.40
CA HIS A 77 -11.45 10.04 8.15
C HIS A 77 -12.44 8.86 8.02
N ASP A 78 -12.12 7.85 7.24
CA ASP A 78 -13.01 6.71 7.01
C ASP A 78 -13.21 5.87 8.28
N LEU A 79 -12.14 5.57 9.01
CA LEU A 79 -12.20 4.72 10.21
C LEU A 79 -12.87 5.44 11.39
N PHE A 80 -12.65 6.74 11.57
CA PHE A 80 -13.39 7.53 12.56
C PHE A 80 -14.88 7.61 12.24
N ARG A 81 -15.27 7.66 10.96
CA ARG A 81 -16.68 7.63 10.57
C ARG A 81 -17.33 6.26 10.82
N LEU A 82 -16.60 5.17 10.58
CA LEU A 82 -17.09 3.81 10.82
C LEU A 82 -17.19 3.47 12.30
N ASN A 83 -16.22 3.94 13.11
CA ASN A 83 -16.17 3.67 14.54
C ASN A 83 -15.70 4.93 15.31
N PRO A 84 -16.64 5.82 15.68
CA PRO A 84 -16.30 7.08 16.35
C PRO A 84 -15.74 6.92 17.77
N HIS A 85 -16.05 5.82 18.45
CA HIS A 85 -15.76 5.65 19.88
C HIS A 85 -14.63 4.65 20.16
N ASP A 86 -14.49 3.61 19.34
CA ASP A 86 -13.50 2.53 19.51
C ASP A 86 -12.57 2.38 18.28
N GLY A 87 -12.40 3.46 17.51
CA GLY A 87 -11.51 3.49 16.35
C GLY A 87 -10.02 3.57 16.74
N PRO A 88 -9.11 3.24 15.80
CA PRO A 88 -7.67 3.39 16.03
C PRO A 88 -7.31 4.86 16.27
N THR A 89 -6.41 5.10 17.22
CA THR A 89 -5.91 6.43 17.53
C THR A 89 -5.10 7.01 16.36
N PRO A 90 -4.98 8.36 16.26
CA PRO A 90 -4.14 8.99 15.23
C PRO A 90 -2.67 8.50 15.26
N ARG A 91 -2.15 8.18 16.46
CA ARG A 91 -0.81 7.62 16.63
C ARG A 91 -0.68 6.23 16.03
N GLU A 92 -1.66 5.35 16.23
CA GLU A 92 -1.68 4.01 15.65
C GLU A 92 -1.79 4.06 14.13
N LEU A 93 -2.62 4.96 13.60
CA LEU A 93 -2.73 5.20 12.16
C LEU A 93 -1.43 5.75 11.56
N PHE A 94 -0.77 6.70 12.23
CA PHE A 94 0.54 7.18 11.81
C PHE A 94 1.58 6.06 11.80
N ALA A 95 1.62 5.23 12.87
CA ALA A 95 2.51 4.08 12.96
C ALA A 95 2.29 3.08 11.82
N ARG A 96 1.01 2.87 11.46
CA ARG A 96 0.58 1.93 10.43
C ARG A 96 0.86 2.41 9.01
N PHE A 97 0.66 3.69 8.71
CA PHE A 97 0.79 4.23 7.34
C PHE A 97 2.14 4.87 7.06
N VAL A 98 2.67 5.71 7.97
CA VAL A 98 3.78 6.62 7.67
C VAL A 98 5.09 6.21 8.33
N ALA A 99 5.03 5.67 9.56
CA ALA A 99 6.21 5.50 10.42
C ALA A 99 7.23 4.45 9.95
N TRP A 100 6.94 3.70 8.90
CA TRP A 100 7.88 2.75 8.27
C TRP A 100 8.43 3.25 6.92
N GLY A 101 8.03 4.47 6.52
CA GLY A 101 8.43 5.12 5.29
C GLY A 101 9.93 5.40 5.20
N PRO A 102 10.40 5.80 4.01
CA PRO A 102 11.83 5.82 3.67
C PRO A 102 12.67 6.81 4.48
N TYR A 103 12.05 7.81 5.12
CA TYR A 103 12.74 8.82 5.93
C TYR A 103 12.85 8.50 7.41
N ARG A 104 12.43 7.31 7.85
CA ARG A 104 12.76 6.82 9.19
C ARG A 104 14.22 6.35 9.22
N ARG A 105 15.14 7.31 9.15
CA ARG A 105 16.50 7.11 9.67
C ARG A 105 16.40 6.97 11.19
N PRO A 106 17.04 5.96 11.79
CA PRO A 106 17.33 6.00 13.22
C PRO A 106 18.04 7.33 13.51
N ILE A 107 17.62 8.04 14.54
CA ILE A 107 18.29 9.29 14.98
C ILE A 107 19.71 8.98 15.51
N VAL A 108 19.95 7.72 15.86
CA VAL A 108 21.20 7.21 16.43
C VAL A 108 21.69 6.07 15.54
N GLU A 109 22.89 6.21 14.98
CA GLU A 109 23.63 5.06 14.44
C GLU A 109 24.06 4.17 15.62
N PRO A 110 23.96 2.83 15.51
CA PRO A 110 24.50 1.96 16.54
C PRO A 110 26.00 2.23 16.67
N SER A 111 26.43 2.67 17.85
CA SER A 111 27.85 2.86 18.17
C SER A 111 28.58 1.52 18.03
N GLU A 112 29.75 1.52 17.39
CA GLU A 112 30.62 0.33 17.21
C GLU A 112 31.11 -0.30 18.52
N ASP A 113 30.82 0.35 19.66
CA ASP A 113 31.31 0.03 21.01
C ASP A 113 30.50 -1.05 21.75
N ASP A 114 29.45 -1.62 21.12
CA ASP A 114 28.59 -2.66 21.70
C ASP A 114 28.85 -4.07 21.11
N ARG A 115 30.07 -4.32 20.61
CA ARG A 115 30.51 -5.63 20.06
C ARG A 115 31.62 -6.29 20.87
#